data_AF-F3M632-F1
#
_entry.id   AF-F3M632-F1
#
_cell.length_a   1.000
_cell.length_b   1.000
_cell.length_c   1.000
_cell.angle_alpha   90.00
_cell.angle_beta   90.00
_cell.angle_gamma   90.00
#
_symmetry.space_group_name_H-M   'P 1'
#
loop_
_entity.id
_entity.type
_entity.pdbx_description
1 polymer ?
#
loop_
_entity_poly.entity_id
_entity_poly.type
_entity_poly.pdbx_seq_one_letter_code
_entity_poly.pdbx_strand_id
1 'polypeptide(L)'
;MKQLDVYRDKHIVVLGLAKSGVQVAKVLHQAGASVIVNDRKEREQCPEASELEALGISVICGGHPDDLIHPGVALLVKNPGIPYSVPPVQKAIELEIPIVTEVEIAYHLCEAPMIGITGS
;
A
#
# COMPACT_ATOMS: atom_id res chain seq x y z
N MET A 1 7.99 16.04 -10.92
CA MET A 1 7.94 14.81 -10.10
C MET A 1 8.59 13.65 -10.83
N LYS A 2 9.92 13.69 -11.07
CA LYS A 2 10.66 12.66 -11.82
C LYS A 2 10.71 11.29 -11.12
N GLN A 3 10.30 11.19 -9.85
CA GLN A 3 10.34 9.95 -9.06
C GLN A 3 9.04 9.14 -9.07
N LEU A 4 7.92 9.62 -9.63
CA LEU A 4 6.70 8.80 -9.71
C LEU A 4 6.81 7.68 -10.75
N ASP A 5 7.63 7.86 -11.79
CA ASP A 5 7.73 6.92 -12.91
C ASP A 5 8.27 5.54 -12.49
N VAL A 6 8.94 5.40 -11.35
CA VAL A 6 9.41 4.08 -10.87
C VAL A 6 8.26 3.14 -10.50
N TYR A 7 7.07 3.68 -10.22
CA TYR A 7 5.87 2.92 -9.87
C TYR A 7 4.95 2.66 -11.08
N ARG A 8 5.23 3.27 -12.23
CA ARG A 8 4.42 3.11 -13.43
C ARG A 8 4.39 1.64 -13.87
N ASP A 9 3.20 1.16 -14.21
CA ASP A 9 2.93 -0.21 -14.67
C ASP A 9 3.32 -1.29 -13.65
N LYS A 10 3.54 -0.92 -12.37
CA LYS A 10 3.80 -1.86 -11.27
C LYS A 10 2.51 -2.28 -10.61
N HIS A 11 2.40 -3.57 -10.28
CA HIS A 11 1.36 -4.06 -9.39
C HIS A 11 1.79 -3.85 -7.94
N ILE A 12 1.01 -3.06 -7.20
CA ILE A 12 1.34 -2.67 -5.82
C ILE A 12 0.17 -3.01 -4.92
N VAL A 13 0.45 -3.70 -3.82
CA VAL A 13 -0.54 -3.99 -2.78
C VAL A 13 -0.36 -3.01 -1.63
N VAL A 14 -1.43 -2.34 -1.23
CA VAL A 14 -1.48 -1.49 -0.03
C VAL A 14 -2.27 -2.23 1.04
N LEU A 15 -1.62 -2.59 2.13
CA LEU A 15 -2.20 -3.33 3.24
C LEU A 15 -2.64 -2.38 4.35
N GLY A 16 -3.95 -2.15 4.44
CA GLY A 16 -4.64 -1.31 5.42
C GLY A 16 -5.24 -0.03 4.83
N LEU A 17 -6.48 0.27 5.21
CA LEU A 17 -7.28 1.43 4.77
C LEU A 17 -7.26 2.62 5.73
N ALA A 18 -6.28 2.70 6.64
CA ALA A 18 -6.15 3.86 7.53
C ALA A 18 -5.86 5.15 6.73
N LYS A 19 -5.84 6.30 7.42
CA LYS A 19 -5.61 7.63 6.81
C LYS A 19 -4.44 7.66 5.82
N SER A 20 -3.28 7.10 6.17
CA SER A 20 -2.11 7.07 5.28
C SER A 20 -2.25 6.06 4.13
N GLY A 21 -2.90 4.92 4.34
CA GLY A 21 -3.13 3.91 3.31
C GLY A 21 -3.96 4.44 2.14
N VAL A 22 -5.01 5.23 2.44
CA VAL A 22 -5.83 5.87 1.41
C VAL A 22 -5.02 6.84 0.56
N GLN A 23 -4.18 7.67 1.18
CA GLN A 23 -3.39 8.66 0.45
C GLN A 23 -2.28 8.01 -0.38
N VAL A 24 -1.59 7.01 0.17
CA VAL A 24 -0.54 6.32 -0.57
C VAL A 24 -1.11 5.58 -1.79
N ALA A 25 -2.28 4.96 -1.66
CA ALA A 25 -2.96 4.30 -2.78
C ALA A 25 -3.28 5.28 -3.92
N LYS A 26 -3.80 6.48 -3.60
CA LYS A 26 -4.08 7.53 -4.58
C LYS A 26 -2.82 8.01 -5.28
N VAL A 27 -1.75 8.26 -4.54
CA VAL A 27 -0.48 8.75 -5.09
C VAL A 27 0.15 7.72 -6.02
N LEU A 28 0.16 6.44 -5.63
CA LEU A 28 0.66 5.35 -6.47
C LEU A 28 -0.21 5.15 -7.72
N HIS A 29 -1.53 5.24 -7.58
CA HIS A 29 -2.45 5.19 -8.72
C HIS A 29 -2.21 6.35 -9.70
N GLN A 30 -2.04 7.58 -9.21
CA GLN A 30 -1.66 8.74 -10.01
C GLN A 30 -0.30 8.59 -10.69
N ALA A 31 0.61 7.79 -10.10
CA ALA A 31 1.89 7.42 -10.70
C ALA A 31 1.75 6.42 -11.87
N GLY A 32 0.55 5.89 -12.12
CA GLY A 32 0.29 4.86 -13.13
C GLY A 32 0.52 3.44 -12.63
N ALA A 33 0.54 3.20 -11.32
CA ALA A 33 0.59 1.86 -10.76
C ALA A 33 -0.79 1.18 -10.81
N SER A 34 -0.80 -0.15 -10.95
CA SER A 34 -1.97 -0.99 -10.70
C SER A 34 -2.03 -1.26 -9.20
N VAL A 35 -2.94 -0.57 -8.50
CA VAL A 35 -3.02 -0.61 -7.03
C VAL A 35 -4.20 -1.47 -6.59
N ILE A 36 -3.92 -2.41 -5.68
CA ILE A 36 -4.94 -3.12 -4.90
C ILE A 36 -4.78 -2.70 -3.45
N VAL A 37 -5.87 -2.26 -2.82
CA VAL A 37 -5.90 -1.99 -1.38
C VAL A 37 -6.62 -3.12 -0.67
N ASN A 38 -6.06 -3.62 0.43
CA ASN A 38 -6.66 -4.71 1.18
C ASN A 38 -6.71 -4.40 2.68
N ASP A 39 -7.85 -4.70 3.30
CA ASP A 39 -8.04 -4.58 4.74
C ASP A 39 -8.77 -5.82 5.27
N ARG A 40 -8.43 -6.23 6.50
CA ARG A 40 -9.08 -7.37 7.17
C ARG A 40 -10.48 -7.03 7.67
N LYS A 41 -10.78 -5.76 7.87
CA LYS A 41 -12.08 -5.29 8.34
C LYS A 41 -13.12 -5.51 7.25
N GLU A 42 -14.36 -5.76 7.67
CA GLU A 42 -15.50 -5.83 6.75
C GLU A 42 -15.74 -4.49 6.04
N ARG A 43 -16.35 -4.54 4.85
CA ARG A 43 -16.52 -3.37 3.97
C ARG A 43 -17.29 -2.22 4.66
N GLU A 44 -18.24 -2.54 5.54
CA GLU A 44 -19.03 -1.59 6.32
C GLU A 44 -18.18 -0.80 7.32
N GLN A 45 -17.04 -1.34 7.73
CA GLN A 45 -16.08 -0.72 8.66
C GLN A 45 -14.97 0.05 7.92
N CYS A 46 -15.05 0.12 6.60
CA CYS A 46 -14.09 0.74 5.70
C CYS A 46 -14.76 1.78 4.79
N PRO A 47 -15.38 2.84 5.35
CA PRO A 47 -16.03 3.88 4.54
C PRO A 47 -15.06 4.56 3.55
N GLU A 48 -13.76 4.60 3.87
CA GLU A 48 -12.71 5.15 3.02
C GLU A 48 -12.52 4.39 1.70
N ALA A 49 -12.90 3.11 1.65
CA ALA A 49 -12.84 2.30 0.43
C ALA A 49 -13.65 2.92 -0.72
N SER A 50 -14.79 3.56 -0.40
CA SER A 50 -15.67 4.18 -1.40
C SER A 50 -14.96 5.25 -2.23
N GLU A 51 -14.05 6.00 -1.61
CA GLU A 51 -13.29 7.03 -2.32
C GLU A 51 -12.27 6.42 -3.29
N LEU A 52 -11.64 5.31 -2.91
CA LEU A 52 -10.69 4.61 -3.76
C LEU A 52 -11.38 3.89 -4.92
N GLU A 53 -12.50 3.23 -4.65
CA GLU A 53 -13.34 2.57 -5.65
C GLU A 53 -13.85 3.58 -6.69
N ALA A 54 -14.24 4.79 -6.27
CA ALA A 54 -14.66 5.86 -7.18
C ALA A 54 -13.54 6.35 -8.12
N LEU A 55 -12.27 6.14 -7.73
CA LEU A 55 -11.09 6.40 -8.56
C LEU A 55 -10.70 5.20 -9.44
N GLY A 56 -11.43 4.09 -9.37
CA GLY A 56 -11.11 2.85 -10.08
C GLY A 56 -10.02 2.01 -9.42
N ILE A 57 -9.66 2.30 -8.18
CA ILE A 57 -8.70 1.50 -7.40
C ILE A 57 -9.45 0.31 -6.80
N SER A 58 -8.90 -0.91 -6.95
CA SER A 58 -9.50 -2.11 -6.39
C SER A 58 -9.33 -2.14 -4.87
N VAL A 59 -10.40 -2.43 -4.15
CA VAL A 59 -10.38 -2.57 -2.69
C VAL A 59 -10.98 -3.90 -2.26
N ILE A 60 -10.24 -4.67 -1.47
CA ILE A 60 -10.66 -5.97 -0.94
C ILE A 60 -10.78 -5.84 0.58
N CYS A 61 -12.00 -6.00 1.10
CA CYS A 61 -12.29 -6.00 2.54
C CYS A 61 -12.70 -7.40 3.01
N GLY A 62 -12.79 -7.60 4.33
CA GLY A 62 -13.30 -8.82 4.95
C GLY A 62 -12.28 -9.95 5.07
N GLY A 63 -10.99 -9.69 4.81
CA GLY A 63 -9.93 -10.68 4.97
C GLY A 63 -8.75 -10.48 4.02
N HIS A 64 -7.90 -11.50 3.95
CA HIS A 64 -6.70 -11.53 3.12
C HIS A 64 -6.80 -12.76 2.20
N PRO A 65 -7.17 -12.60 0.92
CA PRO A 65 -7.24 -13.74 0.02
C PRO A 65 -5.84 -14.28 -0.28
N ASP A 66 -5.73 -15.60 -0.47
CA ASP A 66 -4.44 -16.29 -0.61
C ASP A 66 -3.63 -15.84 -1.85
N ASP A 67 -4.32 -15.37 -2.88
CA ASP A 67 -3.75 -14.88 -4.14
C ASP A 67 -3.45 -13.38 -4.12
N LEU A 68 -3.72 -12.66 -3.03
CA LEU A 68 -3.43 -11.23 -2.87
C LEU A 68 -1.95 -10.92 -3.15
N ILE A 69 -1.07 -11.79 -2.65
CA ILE A 69 0.38 -11.65 -2.78
C ILE A 69 0.89 -12.79 -3.66
N HIS A 70 1.34 -12.44 -4.86
CA HIS A 70 1.80 -13.36 -5.89
C HIS A 70 3.07 -12.82 -6.57
N PRO A 71 3.81 -13.62 -7.35
CA PRO A 71 5.10 -13.21 -7.96
C PRO A 71 5.03 -12.00 -8.90
N GLY A 72 3.84 -11.54 -9.28
CA GLY A 72 3.65 -10.34 -10.11
C GLY A 72 3.54 -9.05 -9.31
N VAL A 73 3.40 -9.12 -7.98
CA VAL A 73 3.39 -7.96 -7.08
C VAL A 73 4.82 -7.42 -6.97
N ALA A 74 4.99 -6.15 -7.29
CA ALA A 74 6.30 -5.49 -7.28
C ALA A 74 6.64 -4.86 -5.93
N LEU A 75 5.63 -4.56 -5.10
CA LEU A 75 5.79 -3.86 -3.82
C LEU A 75 4.58 -4.12 -2.91
N LEU A 76 4.85 -4.34 -1.62
CA LEU A 76 3.84 -4.32 -0.55
C LEU A 76 4.05 -3.07 0.31
N VAL A 77 3.06 -2.18 0.35
CA VAL A 77 3.04 -1.02 1.26
C VAL A 77 2.14 -1.36 2.43
N LYS A 78 2.68 -1.54 3.63
CA LYS A 78 1.89 -1.85 4.83
C LYS A 78 1.75 -0.64 5.75
N ASN A 79 0.62 -0.57 6.45
CA ASN A 79 0.51 0.31 7.62
C ASN A 79 1.52 -0.14 8.71
N PRO A 80 2.25 0.78 9.37
CA PRO A 80 3.19 0.46 10.45
C PRO A 80 2.60 -0.45 11.53
N GLY A 81 1.34 -0.26 11.90
CA GLY A 81 0.66 -1.03 12.95
C GLY A 81 0.34 -2.50 12.59
N ILE A 82 0.52 -2.91 11.33
CA ILE A 82 0.29 -4.30 10.92
C ILE A 82 1.54 -5.14 11.24
N PRO A 83 1.42 -6.20 12.05
CA PRO A 83 2.54 -7.07 12.41
C PRO A 83 3.12 -7.79 11.19
N TYR A 84 4.42 -8.07 11.22
CA TYR A 84 5.07 -8.85 10.15
C TYR A 84 4.61 -10.31 10.08
N SER A 85 4.03 -10.84 11.16
CA SER A 85 3.54 -12.21 11.24
C SER A 85 2.22 -12.46 10.48
N VAL A 86 1.58 -11.43 9.93
CA VAL A 86 0.31 -11.63 9.19
C VAL A 86 0.57 -12.30 7.83
N PRO A 87 -0.37 -13.12 7.32
CA PRO A 87 -0.11 -13.94 6.12
C PRO A 87 0.33 -13.17 4.87
N PRO A 88 -0.27 -12.03 4.48
CA PRO A 88 0.21 -11.27 3.32
C PRO A 88 1.67 -10.81 3.45
N VAL A 89 2.08 -10.41 4.66
CA VAL A 89 3.45 -9.93 4.89
C VAL A 89 4.44 -11.09 4.88
N GLN A 90 4.11 -12.22 5.51
CA GLN A 90 4.91 -13.44 5.42
C GLN A 90 5.05 -13.89 3.96
N LYS A 91 3.97 -13.84 3.18
CA LYS A 91 4.00 -14.22 1.77
C LYS A 91 4.88 -13.32 0.92
N ALA A 92 4.87 -12.01 1.19
CA ALA A 92 5.76 -11.07 0.53
C ALA A 92 7.23 -11.35 0.86
N ILE A 93 7.55 -11.69 2.11
CA ILE A 93 8.91 -12.12 2.52
C ILE A 93 9.35 -13.38 1.77
N GLU A 94 8.50 -14.40 1.72
CA GLU A 94 8.79 -15.67 1.02
C GLU A 94 9.11 -15.47 -0.47
N LEU A 95 8.43 -14.51 -1.10
CA LEU A 95 8.57 -14.19 -2.52
C LEU A 95 9.61 -13.10 -2.79
N GLU A 96 10.34 -12.66 -1.75
CA GLU A 96 11.34 -11.57 -1.83
C GLU A 96 10.75 -10.26 -2.39
N ILE A 97 9.46 -10.03 -2.19
CA ILE A 97 8.78 -8.79 -2.58
C ILE A 97 9.15 -7.69 -1.56
N PRO A 98 9.61 -6.51 -2.00
CA PRO A 98 9.93 -5.41 -1.10
C PRO A 98 8.71 -5.01 -0.25
N ILE A 99 8.94 -4.76 1.04
CA ILE A 99 7.91 -4.34 1.99
C ILE A 99 8.32 -2.99 2.56
N VAL A 100 7.47 -1.99 2.38
CA VAL A 100 7.72 -0.62 2.83
C VAL A 100 6.51 -0.08 3.60
N THR A 101 6.68 1.08 4.21
CA THR A 101 5.58 1.87 4.81
C THR A 101 5.35 3.14 3.99
N GLU A 102 4.30 3.89 4.30
CA GLU A 102 3.95 5.13 3.61
C GLU A 102 5.07 6.18 3.68
N VAL A 103 5.87 6.18 4.75
CA VAL A 103 6.91 7.19 4.96
C VAL A 103 8.05 7.03 3.97
N GLU A 104 8.32 5.80 3.51
CA GLU A 104 9.31 5.55 2.46
C GLU A 104 8.80 5.99 1.09
N ILE A 105 7.50 5.79 0.82
CA ILE A 105 6.87 6.37 -0.38
C ILE A 105 6.95 7.88 -0.35
N ALA A 106 6.66 8.51 0.79
CA ALA A 106 6.82 9.96 0.94
C ALA A 106 8.27 10.41 0.74
N TYR A 107 9.24 9.65 1.24
CA TYR A 107 10.67 9.92 1.04
C TYR A 107 11.05 9.90 -0.44
N HIS A 108 10.54 8.93 -1.21
CA HIS A 108 10.76 8.83 -2.65
C HIS A 108 10.06 9.91 -3.47
N LEU A 109 9.17 10.71 -2.89
CA LEU A 109 8.41 11.72 -3.62
C LEU A 109 8.74 13.15 -3.19
N CYS A 110 9.30 13.31 -2.00
CA CYS A 110 9.62 14.61 -1.43
C CYS A 110 10.95 15.12 -2.01
N GLU A 111 10.88 16.18 -2.81
CA GLU A 111 12.07 16.88 -3.31
C GLU A 111 12.68 17.83 -2.26
N ALA A 112 11.96 18.10 -1.16
CA ALA A 112 12.39 18.99 -0.09
C ALA A 112 13.22 18.25 0.97
N PRO A 113 14.12 18.95 1.69
CA PRO A 113 14.82 18.36 2.85
C PRO A 113 13.84 17.81 3.89
N MET A 114 14.10 16.60 4.39
CA MET A 114 13.30 15.95 5.43
C MET A 114 14.07 15.83 6.73
N ILE A 115 13.40 16.11 7.85
CA ILE A 115 13.92 15.89 9.21
C ILE A 115 13.05 14.82 9.87
N GLY A 116 13.66 13.68 10.22
CA GLY A 116 13.01 12.60 10.95
C GLY A 116 13.18 12.76 12.46
N ILE A 117 12.08 12.73 13.21
CA ILE A 117 12.08 12.74 14.68
C ILE A 117 11.31 11.52 15.16
N THR A 118 11.89 10.78 16.12
CA THR A 118 11.28 9.63 16.78
C THR A 118 11.53 9.71 18.29
N GLY A 119 10.79 8.94 19.08
CA GLY A 119 10.86 8.94 20.54
C GLY A 119 9.86 7.93 21.13
N SER A 120 10.05 7.59 22.41
CA SER A 120 9.20 6.67 23.18
C SER A 120 7.98 7.35 23.77
#